data_AF-A0AAU8JFS6-F1
#
_entry.id   AF-A0AAU8JFS6-F1
#
_cell.length_a   1.000
_cell.length_b   1.000
_cell.length_c   1.000
_cell.angle_alpha   90.00
_cell.angle_beta   90.00
_cell.angle_gamma   90.00
#
_symmetry.space_group_name_H-M   'P 1'
#
loop_
_entity.id
_entity.type
_entity.pdbx_description
1 polymer ?
#
loop_
_entity_poly.entity_id
_entity_poly.type
_entity_poly.pdbx_seq_one_letter_code
_entity_poly.pdbx_strand_id
1 'polypeptide(L)'
;MFFLKNRPDDAEIAEIYAAIGRLVIRFPLLHCEECARTLTVWLKQRGIPGKIWRLSTRSDYEDFILSERLEKIGCTETITENGVHYGVEVFGKIFDNLSTEGLLPDDWIKDFTSLSNEFDVEVISEF
;
A
#
# COMPACT_ATOMS: atom_id res chain seq x y z
N MET A 1 8.89 -22.38 27.19
CA MET A 1 9.12 -20.97 27.57
C MET A 1 8.73 -20.13 26.37
N PHE A 2 7.49 -19.65 26.34
CA PHE A 2 6.97 -18.81 25.25
C PHE A 2 7.55 -17.42 25.44
N PHE A 3 8.43 -16.97 24.54
CA PHE A 3 8.81 -15.57 24.49
C PHE A 3 7.57 -14.75 24.11
N LEU A 4 7.10 -13.94 25.05
CA LEU A 4 6.30 -12.76 24.73
C LEU A 4 7.13 -11.94 23.75
N LYS A 5 6.80 -11.99 22.45
CA LYS A 5 7.25 -10.96 21.51
C LYS A 5 6.60 -9.67 22.01
N ASN A 6 7.35 -8.87 22.75
CA ASN A 6 6.94 -7.50 23.05
C ASN A 6 6.62 -6.84 21.70
N ARG A 7 5.42 -6.28 21.59
CA ARG A 7 5.07 -5.43 20.46
C ARG A 7 6.18 -4.38 20.32
N PRO A 8 6.69 -4.13 19.09
CA PRO A 8 7.73 -3.13 18.90
C PRO A 8 7.24 -1.78 19.44
N ASP A 9 8.14 -1.03 20.06
CA ASP A 9 7.83 0.31 20.55
C ASP A 9 7.74 1.32 19.39
N ASP A 10 7.33 2.55 19.70
CA ASP A 10 7.11 3.58 18.68
C ASP A 10 8.39 3.94 17.90
N ALA A 11 9.57 3.83 18.53
CA ALA A 11 10.83 4.09 17.86
C ALA A 11 11.20 2.95 16.90
N GLU A 12 10.99 1.70 17.31
CA GLU A 12 11.16 0.53 16.43
C GLU A 12 10.18 0.57 15.25
N ILE A 13 8.92 0.94 15.48
CA ILE A 13 7.92 1.10 14.42
C ILE A 13 8.34 2.20 13.44
N ALA A 14 8.85 3.34 13.93
CA ALA A 14 9.32 4.42 13.07
C ALA A 14 10.50 3.98 12.18
N GLU A 15 11.44 3.19 12.71
CA GLU A 15 12.54 2.62 11.92
C GLU A 15 12.05 1.63 10.86
N ILE A 16 11.04 0.81 11.20
CA ILE A 16 10.39 -0.10 10.25
C ILE A 16 9.73 0.71 9.12
N TYR A 17 8.97 1.75 9.44
CA TYR A 17 8.36 2.63 8.44
C TYR A 17 9.40 3.29 7.53
N ALA A 18 10.49 3.81 8.09
CA ALA A 18 11.56 4.39 7.30
C ALA A 18 12.22 3.36 6.37
N ALA A 19 12.39 2.11 6.82
CA ALA A 19 12.92 1.03 6.00
C ALA A 19 11.96 0.63 4.88
N ILE A 20 10.66 0.56 5.16
CA ILE A 20 9.62 0.30 4.15
C ILE A 20 9.61 1.43 3.11
N GLY A 21 9.63 2.70 3.54
CA GLY A 21 9.69 3.86 2.66
C GLY A 21 10.85 3.79 1.65
N ARG A 22 12.05 3.42 2.13
CA ARG A 22 13.23 3.20 1.27
C ARG A 22 13.09 2.02 0.31
N LEU A 23 12.26 1.04 0.64
CA LEU A 23 11.98 -0.10 -0.23
C LEU A 23 10.96 0.27 -1.31
N VAL A 24 9.82 0.87 -0.93
CA VAL A 24 8.70 1.11 -1.83
C VAL A 24 8.97 2.21 -2.86
N ILE A 25 9.83 3.20 -2.53
CA ILE A 25 10.23 4.26 -3.47
C ILE A 25 10.97 3.75 -4.72
N ARG A 26 11.43 2.49 -4.70
CA ARG A 26 12.16 1.88 -5.82
C ARG A 26 11.23 1.38 -6.93
N PHE A 27 9.93 1.34 -6.69
CA PHE A 27 8.94 0.86 -7.64
C PHE A 27 8.27 2.05 -8.33
N PRO A 28 8.33 2.14 -9.67
CA PRO A 28 7.71 3.24 -10.40
C PRO A 28 6.18 3.10 -10.44
N LEU A 29 5.50 4.02 -11.13
CA LEU A 29 4.08 3.89 -11.47
C LEU A 29 3.80 2.55 -12.15
N LEU A 30 2.59 2.01 -12.00
CA LEU A 30 2.14 0.72 -12.54
C LEU A 30 2.79 -0.53 -11.91
N HIS A 31 3.69 -0.39 -10.94
CA HIS A 31 4.37 -1.52 -10.27
C HIS A 31 3.85 -1.80 -8.84
N CYS A 32 2.59 -1.48 -8.53
CA CYS A 32 2.02 -1.66 -7.19
C CYS A 32 2.03 -3.13 -6.72
N GLU A 33 1.73 -4.08 -7.61
CA GLU A 33 1.73 -5.51 -7.29
C GLU A 33 3.14 -6.01 -6.97
N GLU A 34 4.15 -5.62 -7.77
CA GLU A 34 5.53 -5.99 -7.53
C GLU A 34 6.05 -5.40 -6.21
N CYS A 35 5.67 -4.15 -5.92
CA CYS A 35 5.95 -3.48 -4.66
C CYS A 35 5.35 -4.25 -3.47
N ALA A 36 4.04 -4.56 -3.51
CA ALA A 36 3.34 -5.26 -2.46
C ALA A 36 3.91 -6.67 -2.20
N ARG A 37 4.23 -7.40 -3.28
CA ARG A 37 4.86 -8.72 -3.19
C ARG A 37 6.24 -8.63 -2.54
N THR A 38 7.07 -7.68 -2.98
CA THR A 38 8.44 -7.52 -2.46
C THR A 38 8.43 -7.10 -0.99
N LEU A 39 7.56 -6.17 -0.63
CA LEU A 39 7.38 -5.72 0.76
C LEU A 39 6.87 -6.88 1.64
N THR A 40 5.90 -7.66 1.17
CA THR A 40 5.40 -8.84 1.89
C THR A 40 6.51 -9.84 2.18
N VAL A 41 7.36 -10.17 1.20
CA VAL A 41 8.51 -11.06 1.41
C VAL A 41 9.48 -10.48 2.43
N TRP A 42 9.78 -9.18 2.33
CA TRP A 42 10.69 -8.48 3.24
C TRP A 42 10.20 -8.50 4.70
N LEU A 43 8.90 -8.31 4.92
CA LEU A 43 8.24 -8.34 6.23
C LEU A 43 8.22 -9.76 6.82
N LYS A 44 7.80 -10.76 6.03
CA LYS A 44 7.77 -12.17 6.44
C LYS A 44 9.13 -12.68 6.88
N GLN A 45 10.20 -12.34 6.16
CA GLN A 45 11.58 -12.70 6.52
C GLN A 45 12.02 -12.14 7.88
N ARG A 46 11.39 -11.04 8.34
CA ARG A 46 11.67 -10.39 9.62
C ARG A 46 10.66 -10.74 10.70
N GLY A 47 9.65 -11.56 10.38
CA GLY A 47 8.56 -11.89 11.28
C GLY A 47 7.77 -10.66 11.75
N ILE A 48 7.64 -9.66 10.86
CA ILE A 48 6.81 -8.47 11.04
C ILE A 48 5.43 -8.78 10.44
N PRO A 49 4.35 -8.66 11.22
CA PRO A 49 3.01 -8.95 10.72
C PRO A 49 2.53 -7.86 9.75
N GLY A 50 1.64 -8.21 8.84
CA GLY A 50 1.07 -7.27 7.89
C GLY A 50 -0.18 -7.78 7.18
N LYS A 51 -0.85 -6.86 6.46
CA LYS A 51 -2.05 -7.17 5.67
C LYS A 51 -1.90 -6.68 4.25
N ILE A 52 -2.31 -7.47 3.26
CA ILE A 52 -2.34 -7.05 1.87
C ILE A 52 -3.74 -6.53 1.56
N TRP A 53 -3.81 -5.26 1.17
CA TRP A 53 -5.03 -4.60 0.71
C TRP A 53 -5.07 -4.61 -0.81
N ARG A 54 -6.26 -4.89 -1.35
CA ARG A 54 -6.59 -4.75 -2.76
C ARG A 54 -7.71 -3.74 -2.89
N LEU A 55 -7.51 -2.77 -3.76
CA LEU A 55 -8.53 -1.85 -4.22
C LEU A 55 -8.72 -2.08 -5.71
N SER A 56 -9.96 -2.31 -6.12
CA SER A 56 -10.30 -2.41 -7.53
C SER A 56 -11.48 -1.54 -7.89
N THR A 57 -11.49 -1.02 -9.10
CA THR A 57 -12.70 -0.45 -9.69
C THR A 57 -13.81 -1.51 -9.68
N ARG A 58 -15.06 -1.08 -9.46
CA ARG A 58 -16.21 -2.00 -9.42
C ARG A 58 -16.58 -2.52 -10.82
N SER A 59 -16.22 -1.78 -11.86
CA SER A 59 -16.51 -2.11 -13.26
C SER A 59 -15.30 -2.75 -13.92
N ASP A 60 -15.48 -3.94 -14.50
CA ASP A 60 -14.44 -4.65 -15.27
C ASP A 60 -13.96 -3.92 -16.54
N TYR A 61 -14.61 -2.80 -16.90
CA TYR A 61 -14.24 -1.96 -18.06
C TYR A 61 -13.51 -0.68 -17.65
N GLU A 62 -13.16 -0.53 -16.37
CA GLU A 62 -12.58 0.67 -15.80
C GLU A 62 -11.16 0.40 -15.31
N ASP A 63 -10.21 0.52 -16.22
CA ASP A 63 -8.83 0.09 -15.99
C ASP A 63 -7.94 1.15 -15.32
N PHE A 64 -8.35 2.41 -15.35
CA PHE A 64 -7.52 3.55 -14.98
C PHE A 64 -7.93 4.11 -13.63
N ILE A 65 -6.94 4.17 -12.74
CA ILE A 65 -7.03 4.83 -11.44
C ILE A 65 -6.05 6.01 -11.44
N LEU A 66 -6.46 7.11 -10.83
CA LEU A 66 -5.62 8.27 -10.54
C LEU A 66 -5.41 8.40 -9.04
N SER A 67 -4.38 9.15 -8.66
CA SER A 67 -4.02 9.41 -7.27
C SER A 67 -4.09 10.91 -6.99
N GLU A 68 -4.98 11.33 -6.11
CA GLU A 68 -5.15 12.73 -5.73
C GLU A 68 -3.85 13.33 -5.18
N ARG A 69 -3.06 12.57 -4.41
CA ARG A 69 -1.76 13.05 -3.90
C ARG A 69 -0.76 13.33 -5.03
N LEU A 70 -0.77 12.52 -6.09
CA LEU A 70 0.09 12.74 -7.25
C LEU A 70 -0.39 13.93 -8.09
N GLU A 71 -1.70 14.09 -8.26
CA GLU A 71 -2.26 15.23 -8.97
C GLU A 71 -1.91 16.56 -8.29
N LYS A 72 -1.92 16.60 -6.95
CA LYS A 72 -1.53 17.77 -6.14
C LYS A 72 -0.07 18.20 -6.35
N ILE A 73 0.80 17.30 -6.81
CA ILE A 73 2.20 17.60 -7.17
C ILE A 73 2.43 17.69 -8.68
N GLY A 74 1.36 17.72 -9.48
CA GLY A 74 1.41 17.91 -10.93
C GLY A 74 1.59 16.63 -11.75
N CYS A 75 1.43 15.45 -11.15
CA CYS A 75 1.43 14.18 -11.86
C CYS A 75 -0.01 13.71 -12.09
N THR A 76 -0.45 13.72 -13.36
CA THR A 76 -1.80 13.30 -13.77
C THR A 76 -1.77 11.97 -14.53
N GLU A 77 -0.70 11.20 -14.40
CA GLU A 77 -0.57 9.89 -15.00
C GLU A 77 -1.42 8.87 -14.24
N THR A 78 -1.96 7.88 -14.96
CA THR A 78 -2.67 6.77 -14.33
C THR A 78 -1.72 5.88 -13.55
N ILE A 79 -2.21 5.35 -12.42
CA ILE A 79 -1.45 4.47 -11.55
C ILE A 79 -1.75 2.98 -11.80
N THR A 80 -2.75 2.67 -12.64
CA THR A 80 -3.13 1.31 -13.06
C THR A 80 -3.53 1.28 -14.53
N GLU A 81 -3.39 0.12 -15.17
CA GLU A 81 -3.93 -0.15 -16.52
C GLU A 81 -4.85 -1.39 -16.54
N ASN A 82 -5.31 -1.82 -15.36
CA ASN A 82 -6.13 -3.01 -15.15
C ASN A 82 -7.17 -2.82 -14.02
N GLY A 83 -7.31 -1.60 -13.52
CA GLY A 83 -8.29 -1.23 -12.50
C GLY A 83 -7.96 -1.73 -11.10
N VAL A 84 -6.74 -2.23 -10.83
CA VAL A 84 -6.37 -2.83 -9.55
C VAL A 84 -5.11 -2.20 -8.95
N HIS A 85 -5.22 -1.76 -7.70
CA HIS A 85 -4.10 -1.22 -6.92
C HIS A 85 -3.92 -1.98 -5.61
N TYR A 86 -2.66 -2.13 -5.19
CA TYR A 86 -2.29 -2.89 -3.99
C TYR A 86 -1.55 -2.03 -2.97
N GLY A 87 -1.83 -2.27 -1.70
CA GLY A 87 -1.12 -1.70 -0.56
C GLY A 87 -0.81 -2.77 0.49
N VAL A 88 0.18 -2.52 1.34
CA VAL A 88 0.51 -3.38 2.47
C VAL A 88 0.40 -2.60 3.77
N GLU A 89 -0.50 -3.01 4.65
CA GLU A 89 -0.66 -2.46 5.98
C GLU A 89 0.36 -3.05 6.95
N VAL A 90 1.08 -2.17 7.64
CA VAL A 90 2.03 -2.50 8.70
C VAL A 90 1.78 -1.53 9.85
N PHE A 91 1.51 -2.06 11.05
CA PHE A 91 1.24 -1.28 12.27
C PHE A 91 0.22 -0.13 12.12
N GLY A 92 -0.79 -0.31 11.27
CA GLY A 92 -1.87 0.66 11.05
C GLY A 92 -1.62 1.68 9.94
N LYS A 93 -0.50 1.57 9.20
CA LYS A 93 -0.26 2.35 7.98
C LYS A 93 -0.14 1.47 6.75
N ILE A 94 -0.80 1.86 5.66
CA ILE A 94 -0.70 1.24 4.34
C ILE A 94 0.44 1.88 3.55
N PHE A 95 1.34 1.04 3.05
CA PHE A 95 2.43 1.42 2.15
C PHE A 95 2.19 0.84 0.76
N ASP A 96 2.40 1.67 -0.26
CA ASP A 96 2.40 1.30 -1.67
C ASP A 96 3.56 1.99 -2.40
N ASN A 97 3.68 1.78 -3.71
CA ASN A 97 4.72 2.37 -4.55
C ASN A 97 4.64 3.92 -4.64
N LEU A 98 3.59 4.55 -4.12
CA LEU A 98 3.40 6.00 -4.14
C LEU A 98 3.44 6.63 -2.74
N SER A 99 3.58 5.85 -1.66
CA SER A 99 3.48 6.32 -0.26
C SER A 99 4.66 5.84 0.59
N THR A 100 5.72 6.64 0.62
CA THR A 100 6.95 6.32 1.39
C THR A 100 6.79 6.46 2.90
N GLU A 101 5.86 7.31 3.36
CA GLU A 101 5.58 7.54 4.78
C GLU A 101 4.42 6.69 5.33
N GLY A 102 3.74 5.98 4.42
CA GLY A 102 2.51 5.23 4.68
C GLY A 102 1.31 6.13 5.00
N LEU A 103 0.13 5.70 4.58
CA LEU A 103 -1.15 6.38 4.84
C LEU A 103 -1.99 5.59 5.84
N LEU A 104 -2.88 6.27 6.57
CA LEU A 104 -3.94 5.55 7.29
C LEU A 104 -4.87 4.87 6.26
N PRO A 105 -5.54 3.76 6.61
CA PRO A 105 -6.42 3.05 5.68
C PRO A 105 -7.48 3.96 5.02
N ASP A 106 -8.14 4.81 5.80
CA ASP A 106 -9.15 5.74 5.26
C ASP A 106 -8.55 6.79 4.31
N ASP A 107 -7.33 7.26 4.59
CA ASP A 107 -6.64 8.23 3.73
C ASP A 107 -6.12 7.58 2.46
N TRP A 108 -5.70 6.31 2.54
CA TRP A 108 -5.30 5.52 1.39
C TRP A 108 -6.48 5.28 0.44
N ILE A 109 -7.66 4.90 0.96
CA ILE A 109 -8.86 4.68 0.14
C ILE A 109 -9.32 5.98 -0.55
N LYS A 110 -9.28 7.11 0.16
CA LYS A 110 -9.71 8.42 -0.37
C LYS A 110 -8.75 9.02 -1.40
N ASP A 111 -7.53 8.50 -1.51
CA ASP A 111 -6.58 9.03 -2.46
C ASP A 111 -6.91 8.67 -3.90
N PHE A 112 -7.66 7.59 -4.12
CA PHE A 112 -7.88 7.07 -5.46
C PHE A 112 -9.16 7.59 -6.09
N THR A 113 -9.06 7.97 -7.36
CA THR A 113 -10.18 8.36 -8.19
C THR A 113 -10.20 7.55 -9.47
N SER A 114 -11.39 7.38 -10.03
CA SER A 114 -11.62 6.70 -11.28
C SER A 114 -12.79 7.38 -12.02
N LEU A 115 -13.19 6.88 -13.18
CA LEU A 115 -14.32 7.43 -13.93
C LEU A 115 -15.63 7.36 -13.14
N SER A 116 -15.90 6.23 -12.47
CA SER A 116 -17.10 6.03 -11.65
C SER A 116 -16.90 6.47 -10.19
N ASN A 117 -15.66 6.51 -9.71
CA ASN A 117 -15.32 6.60 -8.29
C ASN A 117 -15.96 5.51 -7.42
N GLU A 118 -16.28 4.36 -8.03
CA GLU A 118 -16.81 3.19 -7.34
C GLU A 118 -15.72 2.13 -7.22
N PHE A 119 -15.32 1.86 -5.98
CA PHE A 119 -14.29 0.90 -5.65
C PHE A 119 -14.82 -0.21 -4.74
N ASP A 120 -14.26 -1.41 -4.93
CA ASP A 120 -14.32 -2.49 -3.96
C ASP A 120 -12.94 -2.58 -3.28
N VAL A 121 -12.96 -2.61 -1.94
CA VAL A 121 -11.75 -2.59 -1.11
C VAL A 121 -11.78 -3.77 -0.15
N GLU A 122 -10.73 -4.57 -0.16
CA GLU A 122 -10.66 -5.80 0.62
C GLU A 122 -9.24 -6.08 1.14
N VAL A 123 -9.18 -6.75 2.29
CA VAL A 123 -7.95 -7.37 2.78
C VAL A 123 -7.90 -8.80 2.25
N ILE A 124 -6.96 -9.07 1.34
CA ILE A 124 -6.88 -10.36 0.64
C ILE A 124 -5.92 -11.36 1.32
N SER A 125 -5.08 -10.89 2.25
CA SER A 125 -4.18 -11.74 3.02
C SER A 125 -3.72 -11.05 4.31
N GLU A 126 -3.56 -11.82 5.38
CA GLU A 126 -2.87 -11.42 6.61
C GLU A 126 -1.72 -12.39 6.90
N PHE A 127 -0.63 -11.93 7.51
CA PHE A 127 0.53 -12.74 7.82
C PHE A 127 1.32 -12.23 9.02
#